data_AF-A0A3N4JEV5-F1
#
_entry.id   AF-A0A3N4JEV5-F1
#
_cell.length_a   1.000
_cell.length_b   1.000
_cell.length_c   1.000
_cell.angle_alpha   90.00
_cell.angle_beta   90.00
_cell.angle_gamma   90.00
#
_symmetry.space_group_name_H-M   'P 1'
#
loop_
_entity.id
_entity.type
_entity.pdbx_description
1 polymer ?
#
loop_
_entity_poly.entity_id
_entity_poly.type
_entity_poly.pdbx_seq_one_letter_code
_entity_poly.pdbx_strand_id
1 'polypeptide(L)'
;MKESETTVGQRVMREFEQRCAAGEPMGSWPPNGTCLRRIWIAEMQFQNALSNLLQYHYRQVPGAPPGVLGVFGRVQTLEELTTALLEDIRVIRLDGTAIEKLQLCYQLEQHQRNAIGPTLSPKEVIVEYNKRLSQPPQNGPVVHNFAVNFSMTQPTRSLSGWDVVRPALQLSIRSALMNGCLAGIVDPGNEEKEFRYAVELIEEAWKMWPNVDGATRGRTLEETFLRGIKILLGESIARSYGVSPTSPNAQRKKLKELRAIGQWLVDSFNCSPKPPNANQVRDDADPWWNIYYAHYVAPLARGYSFIAYYHTQMGIDWLEGEEQSESLRKGAEQYAIAAGWMSPDDPDRISRIWTAIFSLFNSGKPYYKSDFAACLEMGENAKEWTMPFFGERFGIEEGHIGQKAGKASLNMEQLPTNDDTIAITKIMRDIWKVRVNVCGEKEKAVGGTRIWGAMGREIVAALEADGLA
;
A
#
# COMPACT_ATOMS: atom_id res chain seq x y z
N MET A 1 1.49 25.68 20.23
CA MET A 1 1.46 24.70 19.13
C MET A 1 2.89 24.49 18.70
N LYS A 2 3.46 23.29 18.90
CA LYS A 2 4.74 22.93 18.28
C LYS A 2 4.57 23.08 16.76
N GLU A 3 5.58 23.59 16.05
CA GLU A 3 5.58 23.69 14.60
C GLU A 3 4.92 22.47 13.98
N SER A 4 3.94 22.68 13.09
CA SER A 4 3.25 21.58 12.42
C SER A 4 4.31 20.73 11.72
N GLU A 5 4.52 19.52 12.24
CA GLU A 5 5.53 18.61 11.73
C GLU A 5 5.25 18.37 10.24
N THR A 6 6.09 18.94 9.38
CA THR A 6 5.92 18.84 7.92
C THR A 6 5.87 17.36 7.54
N THR A 7 4.78 16.95 6.87
CA THR A 7 4.60 15.55 6.42
C THR A 7 5.67 15.15 5.41
N VAL A 8 5.88 13.84 5.23
CA VAL A 8 6.85 13.33 4.25
C VAL A 8 6.49 13.82 2.85
N GLY A 9 5.22 13.75 2.46
CA GLY A 9 4.73 14.28 1.17
C GLY A 9 5.12 15.74 0.93
N GLN A 10 4.88 16.62 1.90
CA GLN A 10 5.24 18.04 1.80
C GLN A 10 6.75 18.28 1.71
N ARG A 11 7.58 17.48 2.38
CA ARG A 11 9.05 17.57 2.26
C ARG A 11 9.51 17.19 0.87
N VAL A 12 8.96 16.10 0.32
CA VAL A 12 9.25 15.66 -1.06
C VAL A 12 8.81 16.71 -2.08
N MET A 13 7.62 17.30 -1.90
CA MET A 13 7.13 18.36 -2.80
C MET A 13 8.03 19.60 -2.78
N ARG A 14 8.47 20.04 -1.59
CA ARG A 14 9.35 21.20 -1.44
C ARG A 14 10.70 20.99 -2.11
N GLU A 15 11.29 19.81 -1.95
CA GLU A 15 12.55 19.46 -2.63
C GLU A 15 12.36 19.42 -4.15
N PHE A 16 11.23 18.91 -4.64
CA PHE A 16 10.90 18.91 -6.06
C PHE A 16 10.84 20.34 -6.63
N GLU A 17 10.13 21.24 -5.94
CA GLU A 17 10.00 22.65 -6.33
C GLU A 17 11.36 23.35 -6.30
N GLN A 18 12.18 23.10 -5.27
CA GLN A 18 13.53 23.66 -5.15
C GLN A 18 14.43 23.24 -6.32
N ARG A 19 14.42 21.96 -6.71
CA ARG A 19 15.20 21.44 -7.84
C ARG A 19 14.73 22.03 -9.18
N CYS A 20 13.42 22.13 -9.39
CA CYS A 20 12.88 22.78 -10.58
C CYS A 20 13.30 24.25 -10.66
N ALA A 21 13.27 24.97 -9.52
CA ALA A 21 13.74 26.36 -9.44
C ALA A 21 15.26 26.49 -9.69
N ALA A 22 16.04 25.46 -9.37
CA ALA A 22 17.46 25.38 -9.69
C ALA A 22 17.74 24.97 -11.16
N GLY A 23 16.70 24.75 -11.98
CA GLY A 23 16.83 24.42 -13.40
C GLY A 23 16.90 22.93 -13.72
N GLU A 24 16.67 22.03 -12.76
CA GLU A 24 16.52 20.60 -13.07
C GLU A 24 15.26 20.38 -13.94
N PRO A 25 15.32 19.52 -14.98
CA PRO A 25 14.16 19.26 -15.82
C PRO A 25 12.97 18.69 -15.04
N MET A 26 11.77 19.20 -15.29
CA MET A 26 10.55 18.73 -14.64
C MET A 26 10.38 17.21 -14.85
N GLY A 27 10.15 16.49 -13.75
CA GLY A 27 9.95 15.05 -13.75
C GLY A 27 11.22 14.21 -13.74
N SER A 28 12.42 14.81 -13.85
CA SER A 28 13.70 14.10 -13.69
C SER A 28 13.96 13.65 -12.24
N TRP A 29 13.40 14.39 -11.28
CA TRP A 29 13.37 14.06 -9.86
C TRP A 29 11.92 14.13 -9.33
N PRO A 30 11.51 13.26 -8.37
CA PRO A 30 12.22 12.05 -7.97
C PRO A 30 12.32 11.05 -9.14
N PRO A 31 13.38 10.23 -9.22
CA PRO A 31 13.55 9.28 -10.31
C PRO A 31 12.44 8.22 -10.34
N ASN A 32 12.08 7.73 -11.54
CA ASN A 32 11.13 6.62 -11.68
C ASN A 32 11.61 5.38 -10.91
N GLY A 33 10.67 4.67 -10.28
CA GLY A 33 10.97 3.47 -9.46
C GLY A 33 11.44 3.73 -8.04
N THR A 34 11.46 4.99 -7.62
CA THR A 34 11.79 5.36 -6.24
C THR A 34 10.54 5.48 -5.37
N CYS A 35 10.70 5.27 -4.06
CA CYS A 35 9.68 5.47 -3.05
C CYS A 35 9.28 6.95 -3.01
N LEU A 36 10.26 7.86 -3.11
CA LEU A 36 10.03 9.30 -3.19
C LEU A 36 9.16 9.68 -4.40
N ARG A 37 9.30 9.00 -5.56
CA ARG A 37 8.44 9.24 -6.73
C ARG A 37 6.98 8.89 -6.45
N ARG A 38 6.73 7.75 -5.80
CA ARG A 38 5.39 7.33 -5.38
C ARG A 38 4.77 8.35 -4.42
N ILE A 39 5.52 8.77 -3.40
CA ILE A 39 5.08 9.80 -2.45
C ILE A 39 4.80 11.13 -3.13
N TRP A 40 5.64 11.56 -4.08
CA TRP A 40 5.42 12.79 -4.83
C TRP A 40 4.11 12.75 -5.63
N ILE A 41 3.85 11.65 -6.34
CA ILE A 41 2.59 11.43 -7.08
C ILE A 41 1.40 11.45 -6.12
N ALA A 42 1.48 10.69 -5.01
CA ALA A 42 0.46 10.66 -3.98
C ALA A 42 0.20 12.05 -3.40
N GLU A 43 1.25 12.85 -3.15
CA GLU A 43 1.15 14.19 -2.59
C GLU A 43 0.48 15.16 -3.56
N MET A 44 0.83 15.14 -4.85
CA MET A 44 0.15 15.95 -5.87
C MET A 44 -1.33 15.64 -5.93
N GLN A 45 -1.68 14.34 -5.95
CA GLN A 45 -3.08 13.89 -5.97
C GLN A 45 -3.81 14.31 -4.69
N PHE A 46 -3.17 14.16 -3.53
CA PHE A 46 -3.74 14.51 -2.25
C PHE A 46 -3.97 16.02 -2.11
N GLN A 47 -3.04 16.87 -2.54
CA GLN A 47 -3.21 18.33 -2.53
C GLN A 47 -4.39 18.78 -3.39
N ASN A 48 -4.52 18.22 -4.60
CA ASN A 48 -5.66 18.50 -5.48
C ASN A 48 -6.98 18.07 -4.83
N ALA A 49 -7.01 16.85 -4.28
CA ALA A 49 -8.18 16.30 -3.60
C ALA A 49 -8.56 17.11 -2.36
N LEU A 50 -7.58 17.58 -1.58
CA LEU A 50 -7.78 18.42 -0.41
C LEU A 50 -8.33 19.81 -0.79
N SER A 51 -7.83 20.41 -1.88
CA SER A 51 -8.38 21.66 -2.41
C SER A 51 -9.86 21.50 -2.78
N ASN A 52 -10.23 20.40 -3.44
CA ASN A 52 -11.62 20.09 -3.77
C ASN A 52 -12.47 19.80 -2.52
N LEU A 53 -11.89 19.17 -1.49
CA LEU A 53 -12.54 18.92 -0.21
C LEU A 53 -12.89 20.22 0.52
N LEU A 54 -11.96 21.18 0.54
CA LEU A 54 -12.15 22.44 1.25
C LEU A 54 -13.26 23.33 0.65
N GLN A 55 -13.68 23.05 -0.60
CA GLN A 55 -14.79 23.76 -1.26
C GLN A 55 -16.18 23.34 -0.74
N TYR A 56 -16.28 22.29 0.09
CA TYR A 56 -17.57 21.83 0.60
C TYR A 56 -18.20 22.81 1.58
N HIS A 57 -19.48 23.13 1.42
CA HIS A 57 -20.20 24.06 2.31
C HIS A 57 -21.72 23.87 2.26
N TYR A 58 -22.41 24.38 3.28
CA TYR A 58 -23.86 24.54 3.23
C TYR A 58 -24.24 25.81 2.49
N ARG A 59 -25.27 25.74 1.63
CA ARG A 59 -25.85 26.91 0.96
C ARG A 59 -27.36 26.74 0.83
N GLN A 60 -28.09 27.85 0.79
CA GLN A 60 -29.52 27.85 0.47
C GLN A 60 -29.75 27.13 -0.87
N VAL A 61 -30.65 26.14 -0.88
CA VAL A 61 -30.99 25.41 -2.12
C VAL A 61 -31.76 26.35 -3.06
N PRO A 62 -31.30 26.56 -4.32
CA PRO A 62 -32.01 27.37 -5.28
C PRO A 62 -33.45 26.89 -5.49
N GLY A 63 -34.42 27.78 -5.29
CA GLY A 63 -35.86 27.47 -5.43
C GLY A 63 -36.51 26.81 -4.21
N ALA A 64 -35.76 26.45 -3.16
CA ALA A 64 -36.34 25.96 -1.91
C ALA A 64 -36.75 27.12 -0.98
N PRO A 65 -37.69 26.90 -0.05
CA PRO A 65 -38.05 27.89 0.97
C PRO A 65 -36.83 28.40 1.76
N PRO A 66 -36.84 29.67 2.23
CA PRO A 66 -35.76 30.21 3.06
C PRO A 66 -35.46 29.32 4.27
N GLY A 67 -34.18 29.05 4.52
CA GLY A 67 -33.70 28.20 5.61
C GLY A 67 -33.45 26.74 5.21
N VAL A 68 -33.89 26.31 4.03
CA VAL A 68 -33.53 24.98 3.49
C VAL A 68 -32.11 25.02 2.92
N LEU A 69 -31.18 24.48 3.70
CA LEU A 69 -29.77 24.36 3.31
C LEU A 69 -29.50 23.00 2.64
N GLY A 70 -28.74 23.04 1.56
CA GLY A 70 -28.16 21.87 0.90
C GLY A 70 -26.65 21.88 1.03
N VAL A 71 -26.03 20.71 0.87
CA VAL A 71 -24.58 20.57 0.79
C VAL A 71 -24.13 20.77 -0.65
N PHE A 72 -23.09 21.59 -0.87
CA PHE A 72 -22.50 21.86 -2.17
C PHE A 72 -21.01 21.56 -2.13
N GLY A 73 -20.49 20.97 -3.20
CA GLY A 73 -19.09 20.60 -3.34
C GLY A 73 -18.84 19.84 -4.64
N ARG A 74 -17.58 19.55 -4.94
CA ARG A 74 -17.19 18.78 -6.13
C ARG A 74 -17.38 17.28 -5.88
N VAL A 75 -18.20 16.63 -6.70
CA VAL A 75 -18.38 15.17 -6.68
C VAL A 75 -17.07 14.48 -7.07
N GLN A 76 -16.82 13.27 -6.57
CA GLN A 76 -15.59 12.48 -6.78
C GLN A 76 -14.39 12.95 -5.95
N THR A 77 -14.56 13.93 -5.06
CA THR A 77 -13.51 14.31 -4.11
C THR A 77 -13.09 13.12 -3.24
N LEU A 78 -14.03 12.28 -2.80
CA LEU A 78 -13.67 11.07 -2.06
C LEU A 78 -12.85 10.10 -2.90
N GLU A 79 -13.14 10.02 -4.19
CA GLU A 79 -12.37 9.22 -5.13
C GLU A 79 -10.95 9.73 -5.28
N GLU A 80 -10.76 11.03 -5.46
CA GLU A 80 -9.42 11.62 -5.55
C GLU A 80 -8.61 11.41 -4.27
N LEU A 81 -9.23 11.62 -3.09
CA LEU A 81 -8.59 11.41 -1.79
C LEU A 81 -8.13 9.95 -1.62
N THR A 82 -9.04 9.00 -1.81
CA THR A 82 -8.74 7.57 -1.60
C THR A 82 -7.75 7.03 -2.63
N THR A 83 -7.72 7.58 -3.84
CA THR A 83 -6.70 7.23 -4.84
C THR A 83 -5.31 7.65 -4.37
N ALA A 84 -5.17 8.88 -3.85
CA ALA A 84 -3.90 9.37 -3.32
C ALA A 84 -3.41 8.54 -2.12
N LEU A 85 -4.33 8.13 -1.23
CA LEU A 85 -4.00 7.31 -0.06
C LEU A 85 -3.58 5.88 -0.42
N LEU A 86 -4.14 5.32 -1.49
CA LEU A 86 -3.71 4.01 -2.00
C LEU A 86 -2.36 4.08 -2.74
N GLU A 87 -2.02 5.23 -3.29
CA GLU A 87 -0.69 5.47 -3.85
C GLU A 87 0.36 5.49 -2.73
N ASP A 88 0.15 6.30 -1.69
CA ASP A 88 0.97 6.26 -0.48
C ASP A 88 0.27 6.90 0.72
N ILE A 89 -0.01 6.12 1.78
CA ILE A 89 -0.76 6.61 2.94
C ILE A 89 0.00 7.69 3.75
N ARG A 90 1.33 7.82 3.59
CA ARG A 90 2.16 8.77 4.35
C ARG A 90 1.89 10.24 3.98
N VAL A 91 1.08 10.51 2.96
CA VAL A 91 0.65 11.87 2.58
C VAL A 91 -0.56 12.36 3.38
N ILE A 92 -1.23 11.47 4.11
CA ILE A 92 -2.47 11.80 4.84
C ILE A 92 -2.22 12.92 5.86
N ARG A 93 -3.00 13.99 5.72
CA ARG A 93 -3.08 15.09 6.68
C ARG A 93 -4.46 15.71 6.61
N LEU A 94 -5.26 15.46 7.64
CA LEU A 94 -6.59 16.02 7.76
C LEU A 94 -6.63 16.75 9.09
N ASP A 95 -6.78 18.08 9.03
CA ASP A 95 -7.04 18.89 10.21
C ASP A 95 -8.54 18.89 10.54
N GLY A 96 -8.93 19.56 11.63
CA GLY A 96 -10.33 19.64 12.04
C GLY A 96 -11.25 20.16 10.93
N THR A 97 -10.80 21.19 10.21
CA THR A 97 -11.54 21.76 9.07
C THR A 97 -11.75 20.73 7.97
N ALA A 98 -10.69 20.04 7.54
CA ALA A 98 -10.76 19.02 6.50
C ALA A 98 -11.67 17.84 6.93
N ILE A 99 -11.65 17.44 8.19
CA ILE A 99 -12.53 16.39 8.74
C ILE A 99 -14.00 16.84 8.67
N GLU A 100 -14.33 18.06 9.07
CA GLU A 100 -15.69 18.61 8.94
C GLU A 100 -16.14 18.63 7.48
N LYS A 101 -15.27 19.05 6.56
CA LYS A 101 -15.56 19.04 5.11
C LYS A 101 -15.73 17.63 4.55
N LEU A 102 -15.01 16.65 5.08
CA LEU A 102 -15.15 15.24 4.70
C LEU A 102 -16.51 14.67 5.10
N GLN A 103 -17.06 15.08 6.24
CA GLN A 103 -18.42 14.71 6.62
C GLN A 103 -19.45 15.25 5.62
N LEU A 104 -19.28 16.50 5.16
CA LEU A 104 -20.13 17.08 4.12
C LEU A 104 -19.97 16.33 2.78
N CYS A 105 -18.74 15.96 2.42
CA CYS A 105 -18.44 15.15 1.24
C CYS A 105 -19.19 13.81 1.27
N TYR A 106 -19.16 13.10 2.40
CA TYR A 106 -19.92 11.86 2.56
C TYR A 106 -21.43 12.08 2.41
N GLN A 107 -21.99 13.10 3.06
CA GLN A 107 -23.43 13.37 2.97
C GLN A 107 -23.86 13.64 1.52
N LEU A 108 -23.12 14.48 0.79
CA LEU A 108 -23.42 14.80 -0.61
C LEU A 108 -23.29 13.57 -1.51
N GLU A 109 -22.16 12.86 -1.46
CA GLU A 109 -21.92 11.73 -2.36
C GLU A 109 -22.86 10.56 -2.07
N GLN A 110 -23.17 10.28 -0.79
CA GLN A 110 -24.14 9.24 -0.41
C GLN A 110 -25.53 9.54 -0.94
N HIS A 111 -25.98 10.79 -0.80
CA HIS A 111 -27.27 11.23 -1.34
C HIS A 111 -27.32 11.10 -2.86
N GLN A 112 -26.29 11.57 -3.57
CA GLN A 112 -26.26 11.54 -5.04
C GLN A 112 -26.20 10.13 -5.62
N ARG A 113 -25.49 9.21 -4.96
CA ARG A 113 -25.30 7.84 -5.46
C ARG A 113 -26.29 6.84 -4.86
N ASN A 114 -27.24 7.31 -4.04
CA ASN A 114 -28.20 6.47 -3.31
C ASN A 114 -27.51 5.32 -2.56
N ALA A 115 -26.36 5.61 -1.94
CA ALA A 115 -25.57 4.61 -1.23
C ALA A 115 -26.23 4.27 0.12
N ILE A 116 -26.25 2.98 0.46
CA ILE A 116 -26.77 2.47 1.71
C ILE A 116 -25.65 2.57 2.76
N GLY A 117 -26.02 2.96 3.98
CA GLY A 117 -25.09 3.05 5.11
C GLY A 117 -24.46 1.71 5.50
N PRO A 118 -23.46 1.72 6.41
CA PRO A 118 -22.59 0.58 6.70
C PRO A 118 -23.22 -0.51 7.60
N THR A 119 -24.55 -0.55 7.74
CA THR A 119 -25.24 -1.45 8.69
C THR A 119 -25.50 -2.85 8.15
N LEU A 120 -25.32 -3.06 6.85
CA LEU A 120 -25.55 -4.33 6.17
C LEU A 120 -24.22 -5.04 5.92
N SER A 121 -24.23 -6.36 5.87
CA SER A 121 -23.04 -7.11 5.42
C SER A 121 -22.73 -6.81 3.94
N PRO A 122 -21.47 -7.01 3.48
CA PRO A 122 -21.10 -6.74 2.09
C PRO A 122 -22.02 -7.41 1.05
N LYS A 123 -22.41 -8.66 1.31
CA LYS A 123 -23.35 -9.41 0.45
C LYS A 123 -24.74 -8.78 0.45
N GLU A 124 -25.27 -8.39 1.60
CA GLU A 124 -26.58 -7.74 1.72
C GLU A 124 -26.58 -6.36 1.07
N VAL A 125 -25.49 -5.59 1.18
CA VAL A 125 -25.33 -4.30 0.48
C VAL A 125 -25.47 -4.48 -1.03
N ILE A 126 -24.77 -5.46 -1.60
CA ILE A 126 -24.81 -5.72 -3.03
C ILE A 126 -26.22 -6.15 -3.48
N VAL A 127 -26.87 -7.05 -2.73
CA VAL A 127 -28.24 -7.49 -3.02
C VAL A 127 -29.22 -6.31 -2.94
N GLU A 128 -29.09 -5.46 -1.93
CA GLU A 128 -29.99 -4.33 -1.73
C GLU A 128 -29.76 -3.25 -2.78
N TYR A 129 -28.52 -2.98 -3.21
CA TYR A 129 -28.27 -2.10 -4.35
C TYR A 129 -28.88 -2.64 -5.64
N ASN A 130 -28.70 -3.93 -5.93
CA ASN A 130 -29.29 -4.52 -7.13
C ASN A 130 -30.82 -4.46 -7.08
N LYS A 131 -31.43 -4.71 -5.91
CA LYS A 131 -32.88 -4.58 -5.72
C LYS A 131 -33.36 -3.14 -5.91
N ARG A 132 -32.73 -2.16 -5.26
CA ARG A 132 -33.18 -0.75 -5.26
C ARG A 132 -32.93 -0.03 -6.57
N LEU A 133 -31.79 -0.29 -7.19
CA LEU A 133 -31.32 0.51 -8.32
C LEU A 133 -31.66 -0.13 -9.67
N SER A 134 -31.78 -1.46 -9.74
CA SER A 134 -32.14 -2.15 -11.00
C SER A 134 -33.65 -2.30 -11.20
N GLN A 135 -34.48 -2.11 -10.16
CA GLN A 135 -35.93 -2.17 -10.30
C GLN A 135 -36.49 -0.81 -10.76
N PRO A 136 -37.41 -0.76 -11.75
CA PRO A 136 -38.08 0.48 -12.11
C PRO A 136 -38.81 1.02 -10.88
N PRO A 137 -38.83 2.36 -10.67
CA PRO A 137 -39.45 2.96 -9.50
C PRO A 137 -40.91 2.51 -9.39
N GLN A 138 -41.23 1.72 -8.36
CA GLN A 138 -42.58 1.23 -8.13
C GLN A 138 -43.45 2.39 -7.60
N ASN A 139 -44.25 2.99 -8.49
CA ASN A 139 -45.44 3.81 -8.18
C ASN A 139 -45.31 4.85 -7.05
N GLY A 140 -44.16 5.50 -6.91
CA GLY A 140 -44.05 6.72 -6.11
C GLY A 140 -44.63 7.92 -6.88
N PRO A 141 -45.21 8.94 -6.20
CA PRO A 141 -45.52 10.21 -6.85
C PRO A 141 -44.26 10.70 -7.56
N VAL A 142 -44.39 11.09 -8.82
CA VAL A 142 -43.29 11.63 -9.64
C VAL A 142 -42.84 12.93 -8.99
N VAL A 143 -41.97 12.84 -7.99
CA VAL A 143 -41.27 14.00 -7.47
C VAL A 143 -40.30 14.36 -8.58
N HIS A 144 -40.57 15.46 -9.26
CA HIS A 144 -39.61 16.14 -10.14
C HIS A 144 -38.40 16.58 -9.31
N ASN A 145 -37.58 15.61 -8.90
CA ASN A 145 -36.25 15.90 -8.43
C ASN A 145 -35.55 16.60 -9.59
N PHE A 146 -34.99 17.77 -9.30
CA PHE A 146 -34.10 18.56 -10.13
C PHE A 146 -32.79 17.78 -10.41
N ALA A 147 -32.91 16.56 -10.94
CA ALA A 147 -31.84 15.89 -11.65
C ALA A 147 -31.54 16.78 -12.85
N VAL A 148 -30.46 17.54 -12.72
CA VAL A 148 -29.85 18.33 -13.78
C VAL A 148 -29.82 17.45 -15.03
N ASN A 149 -30.54 17.90 -16.06
CA ASN A 149 -30.70 17.23 -17.35
C ASN A 149 -29.33 16.95 -17.99
N PHE A 150 -28.74 15.78 -17.72
CA PHE A 150 -27.79 15.15 -18.64
C PHE A 150 -28.61 14.44 -19.72
N SER A 151 -29.19 15.23 -20.62
CA SER A 151 -29.77 14.74 -21.86
C SER A 151 -28.63 14.34 -22.79
N MET A 152 -28.32 13.04 -22.84
CA MET A 152 -27.60 12.45 -23.96
C MET A 152 -28.58 11.64 -24.80
N THR A 153 -28.86 12.15 -26.00
CA THR A 153 -29.52 11.49 -27.12
C THR A 153 -28.64 10.35 -27.67
N GLN A 154 -28.47 9.29 -26.89
CA GLN A 154 -27.84 8.04 -27.33
C GLN A 154 -28.88 6.91 -27.35
N PRO A 155 -28.85 5.99 -28.33
CA PRO A 155 -29.77 4.86 -28.38
C PRO A 155 -29.63 4.07 -27.09
N THR A 156 -30.76 3.76 -26.46
CA THR A 156 -30.86 3.08 -25.17
C THR A 156 -30.26 1.68 -25.26
N ARG A 157 -28.94 1.55 -25.08
CA ARG A 157 -28.37 0.31 -24.55
C ARG A 157 -29.08 0.08 -23.23
N SER A 158 -29.74 -1.07 -23.11
CA SER A 158 -30.27 -1.56 -21.84
C SER A 158 -29.14 -1.48 -20.82
N LEU A 159 -29.21 -0.49 -19.92
CA LEU A 159 -28.28 -0.37 -18.81
C LEU A 159 -28.33 -1.71 -18.08
N SER A 160 -27.20 -2.42 -18.10
CA SER A 160 -27.08 -3.64 -17.32
C SER A 160 -27.20 -3.26 -15.84
N GLY A 161 -27.74 -4.13 -14.99
CA GLY A 161 -27.84 -3.84 -13.55
C GLY A 161 -26.50 -3.41 -12.93
N TRP A 162 -25.38 -3.80 -13.54
CA TRP A 162 -24.03 -3.35 -13.19
C TRP A 162 -23.84 -1.82 -13.28
N ASP A 163 -24.18 -1.20 -14.42
CA ASP A 163 -23.88 0.23 -14.66
C ASP A 163 -24.57 1.14 -13.63
N VAL A 164 -25.70 0.67 -13.13
CA VAL A 164 -26.56 1.34 -12.17
C VAL A 164 -26.10 1.10 -10.73
N VAL A 165 -25.63 -0.11 -10.40
CA VAL A 165 -25.13 -0.45 -9.05
C VAL A 165 -23.70 0.04 -8.81
N ARG A 166 -22.85 0.05 -9.84
CA ARG A 166 -21.42 0.34 -9.74
C ARG A 166 -21.11 1.65 -9.00
N PRO A 167 -21.73 2.81 -9.30
CA PRO A 167 -21.38 4.07 -8.61
C PRO A 167 -21.62 4.03 -7.10
N ALA A 168 -22.72 3.41 -6.66
CA ALA A 168 -23.09 3.27 -5.25
C ALA A 168 -22.11 2.34 -4.52
N LEU A 169 -21.78 1.20 -5.14
CA LEU A 169 -20.81 0.25 -4.62
C LEU A 169 -19.41 0.86 -4.50
N GLN A 170 -18.95 1.58 -5.54
CA GLN A 170 -17.66 2.27 -5.52
C GLN A 170 -17.56 3.29 -4.38
N LEU A 171 -18.66 3.99 -4.09
CA LEU A 171 -18.72 4.91 -2.96
C LEU A 171 -18.63 4.17 -1.63
N SER A 172 -19.40 3.10 -1.42
CA SER A 172 -19.32 2.31 -0.18
C SER A 172 -17.92 1.78 0.11
N ILE A 173 -17.23 1.26 -0.91
CA ILE A 173 -15.84 0.77 -0.78
C ILE A 173 -14.90 1.90 -0.37
N ARG A 174 -14.97 3.05 -1.04
CA ARG A 174 -14.09 4.20 -0.76
C ARG A 174 -14.41 4.87 0.58
N SER A 175 -15.67 4.91 0.99
CA SER A 175 -16.07 5.36 2.33
C SER A 175 -15.48 4.46 3.40
N ALA A 176 -15.55 3.13 3.24
CA ALA A 176 -14.94 2.19 4.17
C ALA A 176 -13.41 2.36 4.22
N LEU A 177 -12.74 2.51 3.07
CA LEU A 177 -11.31 2.80 3.01
C LEU A 177 -10.96 4.07 3.82
N MET A 178 -11.61 5.19 3.53
CA MET A 178 -11.33 6.46 4.20
C MET A 178 -11.67 6.40 5.71
N ASN A 179 -12.76 5.71 6.09
CA ASN A 179 -13.08 5.47 7.50
C ASN A 179 -12.01 4.64 8.20
N GLY A 180 -11.44 3.63 7.54
CA GLY A 180 -10.29 2.89 8.04
C GLY A 180 -9.07 3.79 8.27
N CYS A 181 -8.74 4.66 7.31
CA CYS A 181 -7.66 5.64 7.47
C CYS A 181 -7.90 6.58 8.67
N LEU A 182 -9.12 7.10 8.84
CA LEU A 182 -9.47 7.96 9.98
C LEU A 182 -9.44 7.21 11.31
N ALA A 183 -9.97 5.98 11.33
CA ALA A 183 -9.95 5.14 12.52
C ALA A 183 -8.51 4.89 12.99
N GLY A 184 -7.59 4.59 12.08
CA GLY A 184 -6.18 4.38 12.43
C GLY A 184 -5.45 5.62 12.93
N ILE A 185 -5.95 6.83 12.64
CA ILE A 185 -5.43 8.09 13.22
C ILE A 185 -5.95 8.28 14.64
N VAL A 186 -7.22 7.96 14.90
CA VAL A 186 -7.90 8.23 16.18
C VAL A 186 -7.62 7.12 17.20
N ASP A 187 -7.73 5.86 16.77
CA ASP A 187 -7.61 4.67 17.61
C ASP A 187 -6.93 3.53 16.82
N PRO A 188 -5.57 3.49 16.82
CA PRO A 188 -4.81 2.48 16.10
C PRO A 188 -5.21 1.05 16.50
N GLY A 189 -5.67 0.27 15.52
CA GLY A 189 -6.19 -1.09 15.66
C GLY A 189 -7.66 -1.22 15.24
N ASN A 190 -8.44 -0.14 15.24
CA ASN A 190 -9.86 -0.16 14.89
C ASN A 190 -10.13 -0.08 13.38
N GLU A 191 -9.13 0.24 12.57
CA GLU A 191 -9.21 0.31 11.11
C GLU A 191 -9.43 -1.05 10.43
N GLU A 192 -9.08 -2.15 11.10
CA GLU A 192 -9.13 -3.51 10.54
C GLU A 192 -10.54 -3.85 10.01
N LYS A 193 -11.59 -3.50 10.77
CA LYS A 193 -12.98 -3.78 10.40
C LYS A 193 -13.39 -3.07 9.10
N GLU A 194 -12.91 -1.84 8.90
CA GLU A 194 -13.30 -1.00 7.77
C GLU A 194 -12.58 -1.45 6.50
N PHE A 195 -11.28 -1.75 6.59
CA PHE A 195 -10.54 -2.30 5.47
C PHE A 195 -11.03 -3.70 5.08
N ARG A 196 -11.35 -4.55 6.05
CA ARG A 196 -11.96 -5.86 5.82
C ARG A 196 -13.27 -5.75 5.07
N TYR A 197 -14.16 -4.86 5.53
CA TYR A 197 -15.42 -4.60 4.88
C TYR A 197 -15.25 -4.14 3.42
N ALA A 198 -14.27 -3.26 3.16
CA ALA A 198 -13.94 -2.82 1.81
C ALA A 198 -13.42 -3.96 0.90
N VAL A 199 -12.55 -4.84 1.41
CA VAL A 199 -12.08 -6.04 0.69
C VAL A 199 -13.25 -6.95 0.35
N GLU A 200 -14.09 -7.27 1.33
CA GLU A 200 -15.22 -8.18 1.16
C GLU A 200 -16.24 -7.63 0.16
N LEU A 201 -16.49 -6.31 0.14
CA LEU A 201 -17.35 -5.67 -0.88
C LEU A 201 -16.81 -5.88 -2.31
N ILE A 202 -15.50 -5.74 -2.52
CA ILE A 202 -14.89 -5.95 -3.84
C ILE A 202 -14.99 -7.42 -4.25
N GLU A 203 -14.64 -8.34 -3.34
CA GLU A 203 -14.63 -9.78 -3.62
C GLU A 203 -16.05 -10.32 -3.88
N GLU A 204 -17.04 -9.90 -3.11
CA GLU A 204 -18.44 -10.29 -3.35
C GLU A 204 -18.97 -9.71 -4.67
N ALA A 205 -18.55 -8.49 -5.04
CA ALA A 205 -18.91 -7.90 -6.33
C ALA A 205 -18.31 -8.69 -7.50
N TRP A 206 -17.04 -9.13 -7.40
CA TRP A 206 -16.42 -9.97 -8.42
C TRP A 206 -17.12 -11.32 -8.58
N LYS A 207 -17.61 -11.91 -7.48
CA LYS A 207 -18.40 -13.16 -7.52
C LYS A 207 -19.76 -12.96 -8.19
N MET A 208 -20.42 -11.82 -7.94
CA MET A 208 -21.74 -11.53 -8.52
C MET A 208 -21.66 -11.15 -10.00
N TRP A 209 -20.59 -10.46 -10.42
CA TRP A 209 -20.40 -9.97 -11.78
C TRP A 209 -19.06 -10.40 -12.40
N PRO A 210 -18.82 -11.72 -12.56
CA PRO A 210 -17.53 -12.23 -13.03
C PRO A 210 -17.22 -11.84 -14.49
N ASN A 211 -18.27 -11.56 -15.28
CA ASN A 211 -18.16 -11.30 -16.71
C ASN A 211 -18.06 -9.79 -17.06
N VAL A 212 -18.00 -8.90 -16.07
CA VAL A 212 -17.80 -7.47 -16.32
C VAL A 212 -16.33 -7.24 -16.62
N ASP A 213 -16.05 -6.78 -17.84
CA ASP A 213 -14.69 -6.43 -18.28
C ASP A 213 -14.08 -5.33 -17.41
N GLY A 214 -12.76 -5.39 -17.18
CA GLY A 214 -12.03 -4.44 -16.33
C GLY A 214 -12.23 -2.99 -16.78
N ALA A 215 -12.23 -2.71 -18.09
CA ALA A 215 -12.45 -1.34 -18.57
C ALA A 215 -13.81 -0.75 -18.14
N THR A 216 -14.81 -1.61 -17.92
CA THR A 216 -16.16 -1.22 -17.48
C THR A 216 -16.39 -1.35 -15.98
N ARG A 217 -15.57 -2.15 -15.28
CA ARG A 217 -15.70 -2.39 -13.85
C ARG A 217 -15.38 -1.14 -13.03
N GLY A 218 -14.44 -0.35 -13.53
CA GLY A 218 -14.02 0.91 -12.96
C GLY A 218 -12.99 0.73 -11.84
N ARG A 219 -12.16 1.76 -11.65
CA ARG A 219 -10.89 1.68 -10.91
C ARG A 219 -11.00 1.07 -9.51
N THR A 220 -12.03 1.38 -8.74
CA THR A 220 -12.25 0.87 -7.37
C THR A 220 -12.40 -0.66 -7.29
N LEU A 221 -12.77 -1.29 -8.39
CA LEU A 221 -13.04 -2.72 -8.47
C LEU A 221 -11.99 -3.44 -9.33
N GLU A 222 -10.92 -2.75 -9.72
CA GLU A 222 -9.77 -3.35 -10.36
C GLU A 222 -8.90 -4.11 -9.36
N GLU A 223 -8.16 -5.09 -9.84
CA GLU A 223 -7.26 -5.89 -9.00
C GLU A 223 -6.18 -5.03 -8.33
N THR A 224 -5.67 -4.01 -9.01
CA THR A 224 -4.68 -3.08 -8.46
C THR A 224 -5.21 -2.30 -7.25
N PHE A 225 -6.49 -1.95 -7.25
CA PHE A 225 -7.14 -1.30 -6.12
C PHE A 225 -7.33 -2.27 -4.95
N LEU A 226 -7.75 -3.52 -5.25
CA LEU A 226 -7.88 -4.57 -4.25
C LEU A 226 -6.53 -4.91 -3.59
N ARG A 227 -5.43 -4.94 -4.35
CA ARG A 227 -4.06 -5.07 -3.81
C ARG A 227 -3.80 -3.99 -2.77
N GLY A 228 -4.07 -2.73 -3.10
CA GLY A 228 -3.90 -1.59 -2.20
C GLY A 228 -4.69 -1.72 -0.89
N ILE A 229 -5.98 -2.06 -0.95
CA ILE A 229 -6.79 -2.25 0.26
C ILE A 229 -6.32 -3.46 1.08
N LYS A 230 -5.96 -4.58 0.44
CA LYS A 230 -5.43 -5.76 1.14
C LYS A 230 -4.11 -5.46 1.87
N ILE A 231 -3.27 -4.57 1.34
CA ILE A 231 -2.09 -4.08 2.05
C ILE A 231 -2.49 -3.33 3.32
N LEU A 232 -3.42 -2.38 3.22
CA LEU A 232 -3.92 -1.63 4.38
C LEU A 232 -4.56 -2.55 5.44
N LEU A 233 -5.33 -3.56 5.00
CA LEU A 233 -5.86 -4.60 5.87
C LEU A 233 -4.74 -5.39 6.55
N GLY A 234 -3.76 -5.89 5.80
CA GLY A 234 -2.62 -6.62 6.36
C GLY A 234 -1.81 -5.80 7.36
N GLU A 235 -1.54 -4.53 7.05
CA GLU A 235 -0.85 -3.61 7.97
C GLU A 235 -1.66 -3.37 9.25
N SER A 236 -3.00 -3.28 9.16
CA SER A 236 -3.86 -3.15 10.33
C SER A 236 -3.86 -4.42 11.20
N ILE A 237 -3.89 -5.61 10.60
CA ILE A 237 -3.85 -6.89 11.33
C ILE A 237 -2.49 -7.07 12.02
N ALA A 238 -1.38 -6.73 11.34
CA ALA A 238 -0.04 -6.81 11.91
C ALA A 238 0.13 -5.86 13.11
N ARG A 239 -0.41 -4.63 13.02
CA ARG A 239 -0.43 -3.70 14.16
C ARG A 239 -1.34 -4.21 15.30
N SER A 240 -2.53 -4.71 14.98
CA SER A 240 -3.48 -5.21 15.99
C SER A 240 -3.01 -6.52 16.65
N TYR A 241 -2.06 -7.26 16.03
CA TYR A 241 -1.38 -8.39 16.65
C TYR A 241 -0.55 -7.95 17.87
N GLY A 242 0.21 -6.85 17.74
CA GLY A 242 1.14 -6.36 18.76
C GLY A 242 0.52 -5.53 19.88
N VAL A 243 -0.65 -4.92 19.67
CA VAL A 243 -1.22 -3.92 20.61
C VAL A 243 -2.13 -4.52 21.69
N SER A 244 -2.83 -5.62 21.43
CA SER A 244 -3.83 -6.15 22.37
C SER A 244 -3.71 -7.66 22.54
N PRO A 245 -3.51 -8.16 23.79
CA PRO A 245 -3.52 -9.58 24.06
C PRO A 245 -4.94 -10.11 23.84
N THR A 246 -5.17 -10.67 22.66
CA THR A 246 -6.35 -11.50 22.37
C THR A 246 -6.07 -12.95 22.76
N SER A 247 -7.11 -13.80 22.77
CA SER A 247 -6.91 -15.23 23.03
C SER A 247 -5.87 -15.83 22.06
N PRO A 248 -5.09 -16.84 22.48
CA PRO A 248 -4.11 -17.50 21.61
C PRO A 248 -4.66 -17.91 20.23
N ASN A 249 -5.90 -18.42 20.20
CA ASN A 249 -6.57 -18.81 18.96
C ASN A 249 -6.85 -17.61 18.05
N ALA A 250 -7.22 -16.46 18.62
CA ALA A 250 -7.43 -15.23 17.85
C ALA A 250 -6.12 -14.70 17.26
N GLN A 251 -5.03 -14.70 18.01
CA GLN A 251 -3.71 -14.30 17.50
C GLN A 251 -3.23 -15.21 16.36
N ARG A 252 -3.34 -16.54 16.52
CA ARG A 252 -3.02 -17.49 15.44
C ARG A 252 -3.90 -17.27 14.20
N LYS A 253 -5.18 -16.91 14.37
CA LYS A 253 -6.08 -16.59 13.25
C LYS A 253 -5.59 -15.35 12.49
N LYS A 254 -5.20 -14.29 13.19
CA LYS A 254 -4.60 -13.08 12.59
C LYS A 254 -3.36 -13.40 11.77
N LEU A 255 -2.43 -14.20 12.32
CA LEU A 255 -1.23 -14.62 11.60
C LEU A 255 -1.56 -15.42 10.33
N LYS A 256 -2.48 -16.39 10.42
CA LYS A 256 -2.92 -17.16 9.24
C LYS A 256 -3.55 -16.27 8.17
N GLU A 257 -4.31 -15.28 8.60
CA GLU A 257 -4.91 -14.31 7.69
C GLU A 257 -3.86 -13.42 7.01
N LEU A 258 -2.87 -12.90 7.75
CA LEU A 258 -1.73 -12.16 7.19
C LEU A 258 -1.02 -12.97 6.11
N ARG A 259 -0.76 -14.26 6.38
CA ARG A 259 -0.16 -15.16 5.39
C ARG A 259 -1.05 -15.31 4.16
N ALA A 260 -2.37 -15.47 4.34
CA ALA A 260 -3.30 -15.61 3.23
C ALA A 260 -3.37 -14.35 2.37
N ILE A 261 -3.36 -13.17 2.99
CA ILE A 261 -3.26 -11.88 2.28
C ILE A 261 -1.94 -11.80 1.53
N GLY A 262 -0.82 -12.14 2.18
CA GLY A 262 0.50 -12.11 1.56
C GLY A 262 0.61 -13.03 0.35
N GLN A 263 0.11 -14.26 0.47
CA GLN A 263 0.07 -15.23 -0.63
C GLN A 263 -0.81 -14.71 -1.78
N TRP A 264 -1.99 -14.17 -1.48
CA TRP A 264 -2.86 -13.60 -2.51
C TRP A 264 -2.18 -12.46 -3.28
N LEU A 265 -1.43 -11.58 -2.60
CA LEU A 265 -0.70 -10.49 -3.25
C LEU A 265 0.38 -11.03 -4.21
N VAL A 266 1.16 -12.03 -3.77
CA VAL A 266 2.17 -12.70 -4.60
C VAL A 266 1.53 -13.40 -5.80
N ASP A 267 0.45 -14.15 -5.58
CA ASP A 267 -0.26 -14.87 -6.64
C ASP A 267 -0.89 -13.92 -7.65
N SER A 268 -1.48 -12.81 -7.19
CA SER A 268 -2.07 -11.79 -8.06
C SER A 268 -1.02 -11.16 -8.99
N PHE A 269 0.17 -10.87 -8.46
CA PHE A 269 1.30 -10.40 -9.27
C PHE A 269 1.76 -11.47 -10.27
N ASN A 270 1.91 -12.72 -9.84
CA ASN A 270 2.37 -13.79 -10.72
C ASN A 270 1.38 -14.07 -11.86
N CYS A 271 0.07 -13.95 -11.61
CA CYS A 271 -0.98 -14.09 -12.62
C CYS A 271 -0.99 -12.92 -13.62
N SER A 272 -0.68 -11.71 -13.14
CA SER A 272 -0.63 -10.50 -13.97
C SER A 272 0.56 -9.62 -13.54
N PRO A 273 1.78 -9.90 -14.04
CA PRO A 273 3.00 -9.23 -13.57
C PRO A 273 3.25 -7.87 -14.25
N LYS A 274 2.39 -7.48 -15.19
CA LYS A 274 2.55 -6.26 -15.98
C LYS A 274 1.25 -5.45 -16.00
N PRO A 275 1.34 -4.11 -15.95
CA PRO A 275 0.23 -3.23 -16.25
C PRO A 275 -0.42 -3.53 -17.61
N PRO A 276 -1.75 -3.31 -17.75
CA PRO A 276 -2.41 -3.34 -19.05
C PRO A 276 -1.71 -2.43 -20.07
N ASN A 277 -1.72 -2.82 -21.35
CA ASN A 277 -1.07 -2.11 -22.46
C ASN A 277 0.48 -2.08 -22.45
N ALA A 278 1.13 -3.06 -21.83
CA ALA A 278 2.60 -3.19 -21.79
C ALA A 278 3.31 -3.17 -23.17
N ASN A 279 2.59 -3.41 -24.27
CA ASN A 279 3.14 -3.38 -25.63
C ASN A 279 3.33 -1.96 -26.21
N GLN A 280 2.95 -0.89 -25.49
CA GLN A 280 3.07 0.49 -25.96
C GLN A 280 4.31 1.24 -25.42
N VAL A 281 5.13 0.59 -24.59
CA VAL A 281 6.27 1.23 -23.92
C VAL A 281 7.37 1.55 -24.94
N ARG A 282 7.65 2.83 -25.14
CA ARG A 282 8.74 3.29 -26.03
C ARG A 282 9.85 4.08 -25.32
N ASP A 283 9.62 4.65 -24.13
CA ASP A 283 10.59 5.53 -23.46
C ASP A 283 10.55 5.49 -21.92
N ASP A 284 11.61 5.98 -21.28
CA ASP A 284 11.83 5.96 -19.82
C ASP A 284 10.93 6.90 -19.03
N ALA A 285 10.36 7.90 -19.71
CA ALA A 285 9.42 8.86 -19.15
C ALA A 285 7.96 8.34 -19.18
N ASP A 286 7.74 7.10 -19.60
CA ASP A 286 6.42 6.53 -19.76
C ASP A 286 5.68 6.41 -18.40
N PRO A 287 4.46 6.97 -18.27
CA PRO A 287 3.55 6.76 -17.15
C PRO A 287 3.41 5.29 -16.70
N TRP A 288 3.68 4.34 -17.60
CA TRP A 288 3.71 2.91 -17.33
C TRP A 288 4.56 2.51 -16.12
N TRP A 289 5.78 3.05 -15.99
CA TRP A 289 6.67 2.66 -14.88
C TRP A 289 6.13 3.10 -13.52
N ASN A 290 5.48 4.26 -13.45
CA ASN A 290 4.85 4.71 -12.19
C ASN A 290 3.76 3.72 -11.75
N ILE A 291 2.92 3.27 -12.69
CA ILE A 291 1.87 2.27 -12.45
C ILE A 291 2.49 0.93 -12.00
N TYR A 292 3.53 0.48 -12.69
CA TYR A 292 4.22 -0.77 -12.35
C TYR A 292 4.78 -0.74 -10.92
N TYR A 293 5.51 0.33 -10.55
CA TYR A 293 6.11 0.42 -9.23
C TYR A 293 5.08 0.57 -8.10
N ALA A 294 4.06 1.41 -8.30
CA ALA A 294 3.05 1.68 -7.28
C ALA A 294 2.07 0.50 -7.08
N HIS A 295 1.64 -0.15 -8.17
CA HIS A 295 0.52 -1.10 -8.12
C HIS A 295 0.89 -2.56 -8.40
N TYR A 296 2.16 -2.85 -8.69
CA TYR A 296 2.66 -4.22 -8.91
C TYR A 296 3.82 -4.55 -7.97
N VAL A 297 4.93 -3.81 -8.06
CA VAL A 297 6.13 -4.10 -7.26
C VAL A 297 5.92 -3.85 -5.76
N ALA A 298 5.37 -2.70 -5.39
CA ALA A 298 5.16 -2.39 -3.97
C ALA A 298 4.18 -3.38 -3.30
N PRO A 299 3.03 -3.74 -3.92
CA PRO A 299 2.19 -4.82 -3.41
C PRO A 299 2.88 -6.17 -3.30
N LEU A 300 3.71 -6.55 -4.27
CA LEU A 300 4.46 -7.81 -4.22
C LEU A 300 5.43 -7.85 -3.03
N ALA A 301 6.20 -6.78 -2.84
CA ALA A 301 7.10 -6.63 -1.70
C ALA A 301 6.36 -6.71 -0.35
N ARG A 302 5.17 -6.09 -0.26
CA ARG A 302 4.28 -6.20 0.90
C ARG A 302 3.75 -7.61 1.10
N GLY A 303 3.41 -8.32 0.03
CA GLY A 303 2.98 -9.71 0.08
C GLY A 303 4.01 -10.62 0.75
N TYR A 304 5.26 -10.54 0.27
CA TYR A 304 6.40 -11.24 0.89
C TYR A 304 6.64 -10.81 2.35
N SER A 305 6.48 -9.52 2.66
CA SER A 305 6.61 -9.03 4.03
C SER A 305 5.58 -9.63 4.99
N PHE A 306 4.32 -9.84 4.56
CA PHE A 306 3.30 -10.47 5.40
C PHE A 306 3.54 -11.97 5.60
N ILE A 307 3.99 -12.67 4.56
CA ILE A 307 4.40 -14.09 4.67
C ILE A 307 5.57 -14.23 5.64
N ALA A 308 6.56 -13.34 5.54
CA ALA A 308 7.69 -13.29 6.44
C ALA A 308 7.26 -13.03 7.89
N TYR A 309 6.39 -12.04 8.11
CA TYR A 309 5.85 -11.71 9.42
C TYR A 309 5.15 -12.92 10.06
N TYR A 310 4.30 -13.63 9.31
CA TYR A 310 3.69 -14.88 9.77
C TYR A 310 4.74 -15.87 10.28
N HIS A 311 5.76 -16.15 9.47
CA HIS A 311 6.77 -17.15 9.79
C HIS A 311 7.62 -16.76 11.00
N THR A 312 8.01 -15.49 11.07
CA THR A 312 8.76 -14.95 12.20
C THR A 312 7.95 -15.04 13.50
N GLN A 313 6.70 -14.55 13.52
CA GLN A 313 5.88 -14.59 14.74
C GLN A 313 5.46 -16.02 15.13
N MET A 314 5.20 -16.91 14.16
CA MET A 314 4.98 -18.33 14.45
C MET A 314 6.20 -18.96 15.13
N GLY A 315 7.41 -18.65 14.63
CA GLY A 315 8.65 -19.14 15.23
C GLY A 315 8.88 -18.62 16.65
N ILE A 316 8.59 -17.34 16.92
CA ILE A 316 8.84 -16.72 18.24
C ILE A 316 7.81 -17.17 19.27
N ASP A 317 6.52 -17.08 18.93
CA ASP A 317 5.45 -17.12 19.92
C ASP A 317 4.81 -18.51 20.07
N TRP A 318 4.99 -19.40 19.07
CA TRP A 318 4.10 -20.56 18.91
C TRP A 318 4.78 -21.90 18.65
N LEU A 319 6.03 -21.89 18.19
CA LEU A 319 6.78 -23.09 17.83
C LEU A 319 8.01 -23.22 18.72
N GLU A 320 8.54 -24.43 18.80
CA GLU A 320 9.74 -24.75 19.58
C GLU A 320 10.67 -25.68 18.79
N GLY A 321 11.94 -25.71 19.17
CA GLY A 321 12.94 -26.61 18.59
C GLY A 321 13.12 -26.41 17.09
N GLU A 322 13.18 -27.50 16.33
CA GLU A 322 13.47 -27.47 14.90
C GLU A 322 12.36 -26.77 14.07
N GLU A 323 11.09 -26.86 14.49
CA GLU A 323 9.99 -26.17 13.81
C GLU A 323 10.10 -24.64 13.97
N GLN A 324 10.52 -24.18 15.14
CA GLN A 324 10.83 -22.77 15.38
C GLN A 324 11.97 -22.30 14.49
N SER A 325 13.09 -23.03 14.49
CA SER A 325 14.26 -22.71 13.66
C SER A 325 13.89 -22.62 12.18
N GLU A 326 13.15 -23.60 11.66
CA GLU A 326 12.74 -23.61 10.25
C GLU A 326 11.75 -22.50 9.91
N SER A 327 10.81 -22.18 10.82
CA SER A 327 9.89 -21.06 10.61
C SER A 327 10.63 -19.72 10.61
N LEU A 328 11.54 -19.50 11.54
CA LEU A 328 12.38 -18.29 11.59
C LEU A 328 13.27 -18.15 10.35
N ARG A 329 13.86 -19.25 9.89
CA ARG A 329 14.66 -19.32 8.66
C ARG A 329 13.82 -18.90 7.44
N LYS A 330 12.61 -19.45 7.30
CA LYS A 330 11.66 -19.03 6.25
C LYS A 330 11.29 -17.56 6.37
N GLY A 331 11.08 -17.06 7.59
CA GLY A 331 10.83 -15.64 7.84
C GLY A 331 11.95 -14.76 7.29
N ALA A 332 13.21 -15.15 7.52
CA ALA A 332 14.37 -14.43 7.00
C ALA A 332 14.43 -14.41 5.47
N GLU A 333 14.23 -15.56 4.84
CA GLU A 333 14.21 -15.69 3.38
C GLU A 333 13.14 -14.78 2.75
N GLN A 334 11.92 -14.81 3.29
CA GLN A 334 10.80 -14.03 2.75
C GLN A 334 11.00 -12.52 2.97
N TYR A 335 11.59 -12.10 4.10
CA TYR A 335 11.98 -10.69 4.29
C TYR A 335 13.10 -10.24 3.34
N ALA A 336 14.07 -11.11 3.05
CA ALA A 336 15.11 -10.83 2.07
C ALA A 336 14.52 -10.67 0.66
N ILE A 337 13.58 -11.53 0.27
CA ILE A 337 12.84 -11.40 -1.00
C ILE A 337 12.08 -10.07 -1.04
N ALA A 338 11.34 -9.73 0.02
CA ALA A 338 10.63 -8.46 0.12
C ALA A 338 11.57 -7.26 -0.06
N ALA A 339 12.72 -7.24 0.63
CA ALA A 339 13.72 -6.20 0.51
C ALA A 339 14.31 -6.10 -0.91
N GLY A 340 14.47 -7.22 -1.62
CA GLY A 340 14.91 -7.26 -3.01
C GLY A 340 13.93 -6.57 -3.98
N TRP A 341 12.63 -6.62 -3.69
CA TRP A 341 11.59 -5.95 -4.48
C TRP A 341 11.39 -4.47 -4.13
N MET A 342 11.78 -4.03 -2.93
CA MET A 342 11.62 -2.63 -2.52
C MET A 342 12.63 -1.70 -3.20
N SER A 343 12.26 -0.41 -3.33
CA SER A 343 13.16 0.59 -3.87
C SER A 343 14.30 0.90 -2.87
N PRO A 344 15.47 1.36 -3.34
CA PRO A 344 16.60 1.69 -2.47
C PRO A 344 16.29 2.73 -1.39
N ASP A 345 15.43 3.68 -1.73
CA ASP A 345 15.06 4.83 -0.91
C ASP A 345 13.80 4.61 -0.05
N ASP A 346 13.26 3.38 -0.02
CA ASP A 346 12.16 3.05 0.89
C ASP A 346 12.70 2.67 2.27
N PRO A 347 12.42 3.40 3.35
CA PRO A 347 12.85 3.03 4.71
C PRO A 347 12.35 1.64 5.13
N ASP A 348 11.20 1.22 4.59
CA ASP A 348 10.65 -0.12 4.83
C ASP A 348 11.60 -1.23 4.39
N ARG A 349 12.38 -1.01 3.33
CA ARG A 349 13.37 -1.98 2.85
C ARG A 349 14.37 -2.34 3.94
N ILE A 350 14.84 -1.35 4.68
CA ILE A 350 15.87 -1.51 5.71
C ILE A 350 15.29 -2.23 6.91
N SER A 351 14.06 -1.88 7.28
CA SER A 351 13.30 -2.64 8.28
C SER A 351 13.18 -4.12 7.88
N ARG A 352 12.94 -4.44 6.59
CA ARG A 352 12.92 -5.84 6.12
C ARG A 352 14.30 -6.50 6.16
N ILE A 353 15.37 -5.83 5.74
CA ILE A 353 16.75 -6.37 5.84
C ILE A 353 17.08 -6.70 7.30
N TRP A 354 16.80 -5.79 8.21
CA TRP A 354 17.07 -6.00 9.63
C TRP A 354 16.17 -7.09 10.23
N THR A 355 14.90 -7.17 9.85
CA THR A 355 14.03 -8.24 10.33
C THR A 355 14.43 -9.61 9.75
N ALA A 356 15.02 -9.63 8.54
CA ALA A 356 15.64 -10.83 7.99
C ALA A 356 16.85 -11.28 8.83
N ILE A 357 17.76 -10.36 9.16
CA ILE A 357 18.90 -10.63 10.07
C ILE A 357 18.39 -11.17 11.41
N PHE A 358 17.42 -10.49 12.03
CA PHE A 358 16.83 -10.90 13.30
C PHE A 358 16.28 -12.34 13.21
N SER A 359 15.50 -12.64 12.18
CA SER A 359 14.86 -13.95 12.02
C SER A 359 15.92 -15.04 11.78
N LEU A 360 16.92 -14.79 10.93
CA LEU A 360 17.98 -15.76 10.65
C LEU A 360 18.87 -16.00 11.88
N PHE A 361 19.24 -14.93 12.59
CA PHE A 361 20.00 -15.04 13.84
C PHE A 361 19.29 -15.90 14.88
N ASN A 362 18.00 -15.62 15.13
CA ASN A 362 17.23 -16.36 16.12
C ASN A 362 16.83 -17.77 15.65
N SER A 363 16.96 -18.09 14.37
CA SER A 363 16.74 -19.46 13.88
C SER A 363 17.78 -20.45 14.43
N GLY A 364 18.95 -19.97 14.87
CA GLY A 364 20.07 -20.81 15.31
C GLY A 364 20.76 -21.58 14.18
N LYS A 365 20.34 -21.37 12.91
CA LYS A 365 20.97 -21.99 11.74
C LYS A 365 22.28 -21.27 11.37
N PRO A 366 23.21 -21.95 10.65
CA PRO A 366 24.41 -21.30 10.14
C PRO A 366 24.09 -20.09 9.25
N TYR A 367 24.98 -19.11 9.27
CA TYR A 367 24.94 -17.91 8.43
C TYR A 367 26.35 -17.43 8.13
N TYR A 368 26.50 -16.62 7.08
CA TYR A 368 27.77 -15.98 6.73
C TYR A 368 27.90 -14.65 7.50
N LYS A 369 29.03 -14.45 8.18
CA LYS A 369 29.30 -13.17 8.86
C LYS A 369 29.43 -12.01 7.90
N SER A 370 30.05 -12.24 6.74
CA SER A 370 30.17 -11.26 5.65
C SER A 370 28.80 -10.78 5.18
N ASP A 371 27.83 -11.69 5.05
CA ASP A 371 26.45 -11.41 4.66
C ASP A 371 25.73 -10.51 5.68
N PHE A 372 25.90 -10.78 6.97
CA PHE A 372 25.34 -9.93 8.04
C PHE A 372 26.02 -8.57 8.10
N ALA A 373 27.34 -8.51 7.96
CA ALA A 373 28.09 -7.27 7.91
C ALA A 373 27.63 -6.39 6.74
N ALA A 374 27.46 -6.98 5.56
CA ALA A 374 26.93 -6.31 4.38
C ALA A 374 25.51 -5.78 4.61
N CYS A 375 24.61 -6.59 5.18
CA CYS A 375 23.25 -6.17 5.47
C CYS A 375 23.17 -5.03 6.50
N LEU A 376 24.06 -5.03 7.50
CA LEU A 376 24.17 -3.92 8.46
C LEU A 376 24.66 -2.64 7.78
N GLU A 377 25.72 -2.73 6.98
CA GLU A 377 26.27 -1.58 6.24
C GLU A 377 25.25 -1.01 5.25
N MET A 378 24.53 -1.87 4.51
CA MET A 378 23.42 -1.45 3.64
C MET A 378 22.37 -0.63 4.41
N GLY A 379 22.03 -1.04 5.64
CA GLY A 379 21.09 -0.32 6.47
C GLY A 379 21.61 1.03 6.98
N GLU A 380 22.89 1.11 7.36
CA GLU A 380 23.52 2.36 7.79
C GLU A 380 23.67 3.36 6.64
N ASN A 381 24.19 2.92 5.50
CA ASN A 381 24.35 3.77 4.31
C ASN A 381 23.02 4.32 3.82
N ALA A 382 21.94 3.54 3.99
CA ALA A 382 20.64 3.97 3.55
C ALA A 382 20.00 5.10 4.36
N LYS A 383 20.56 5.45 5.53
CA LYS A 383 20.17 6.65 6.27
C LYS A 383 20.44 7.92 5.45
N GLU A 384 21.51 7.95 4.66
CA GLU A 384 21.92 9.13 3.87
C GLU A 384 20.81 9.59 2.92
N TRP A 385 20.10 8.64 2.30
CA TRP A 385 19.08 8.96 1.30
C TRP A 385 17.64 8.86 1.80
N THR A 386 17.39 8.27 2.98
CA THR A 386 16.05 8.20 3.57
C THR A 386 15.82 9.28 4.63
N MET A 387 16.74 9.49 5.56
CA MET A 387 16.53 10.38 6.71
C MET A 387 16.16 11.83 6.35
N PRO A 388 16.70 12.46 5.28
CA PRO A 388 16.32 13.83 4.91
C PRO A 388 14.81 14.02 4.68
N PHE A 389 14.11 12.97 4.22
CA PHE A 389 12.69 13.04 3.89
C PHE A 389 11.81 12.41 4.96
N PHE A 390 12.21 11.26 5.50
CA PHE A 390 11.38 10.47 6.40
C PHE A 390 11.51 10.89 7.87
N GLY A 391 12.61 11.55 8.25
CA GLY A 391 12.91 11.89 9.64
C GLY A 391 12.99 10.65 10.54
N GLU A 392 12.94 10.83 11.86
CA GLU A 392 12.98 9.70 12.81
C GLU A 392 11.68 8.88 12.80
N ARG A 393 10.53 9.54 12.58
CA ARG A 393 9.20 8.89 12.67
C ARG A 393 8.97 7.80 11.61
N PHE A 394 9.43 8.03 10.40
CA PHE A 394 9.27 7.07 9.29
C PHE A 394 10.62 6.53 8.79
N GLY A 395 11.71 7.01 9.39
CA GLY A 395 13.06 6.59 9.05
C GLY A 395 13.44 5.32 9.79
N ILE A 396 14.74 5.13 9.85
CA ILE A 396 15.36 3.91 10.34
C ILE A 396 15.57 4.06 11.85
N GLU A 397 14.73 3.40 12.66
CA GLU A 397 14.83 3.46 14.12
C GLU A 397 16.19 2.95 14.62
N GLU A 398 16.89 3.78 15.40
CA GLU A 398 18.11 3.34 16.07
C GLU A 398 17.82 2.23 17.07
N GLY A 399 18.68 1.20 17.09
CA GLY A 399 18.53 0.10 18.03
C GLY A 399 17.40 -0.88 17.65
N HIS A 400 16.95 -0.88 16.40
CA HIS A 400 16.10 -1.92 15.85
C HIS A 400 16.64 -3.32 16.19
N ILE A 401 15.76 -4.26 16.52
CA ILE A 401 16.12 -5.60 17.02
C ILE A 401 17.05 -6.37 16.07
N GLY A 402 16.86 -6.20 14.76
CA GLY A 402 17.74 -6.77 13.74
C GLY A 402 19.13 -6.16 13.68
N GLN A 403 19.26 -4.86 13.91
CA GLN A 403 20.56 -4.20 14.00
C GLN A 403 21.35 -4.74 15.21
N LYS A 404 20.67 -4.92 16.36
CA LYS A 404 21.26 -5.51 17.57
C LYS A 404 21.67 -6.97 17.35
N ALA A 405 20.79 -7.78 16.76
CA ALA A 405 21.08 -9.17 16.41
C ALA A 405 22.27 -9.29 15.45
N GLY A 406 22.32 -8.44 14.42
CA GLY A 406 23.45 -8.37 13.50
C GLY A 406 24.76 -8.05 14.23
N LYS A 407 24.79 -7.00 15.06
CA LYS A 407 25.99 -6.64 15.83
C LYS A 407 26.42 -7.75 16.79
N ALA A 408 25.47 -8.44 17.43
CA ALA A 408 25.78 -9.58 18.29
C ALA A 408 26.43 -10.73 17.49
N SER A 409 25.86 -11.07 16.32
CA SER A 409 26.33 -12.16 15.47
C SER A 409 27.80 -12.02 15.04
N LEU A 410 28.27 -10.80 14.79
CA LEU A 410 29.65 -10.55 14.34
C LEU A 410 30.68 -10.96 15.40
N ASN A 411 30.29 -10.92 16.67
CA ASN A 411 31.13 -11.28 17.82
C ASN A 411 31.02 -12.76 18.23
N MET A 412 30.10 -13.54 17.64
CA MET A 412 29.94 -14.96 17.94
C MET A 412 30.85 -15.83 17.09
N GLU A 413 31.19 -17.03 17.53
CA GLU A 413 31.89 -18.00 16.65
C GLU A 413 30.96 -18.41 15.50
N GLN A 414 31.48 -18.43 14.27
CA GLN A 414 30.68 -18.78 13.10
C GLN A 414 30.48 -20.30 13.07
N LEU A 415 29.22 -20.73 12.99
CA LEU A 415 28.90 -22.13 12.77
C LEU A 415 29.39 -22.58 11.38
N PRO A 416 29.79 -23.85 11.21
CA PRO A 416 30.15 -24.38 9.91
C PRO A 416 29.02 -24.17 8.89
N THR A 417 29.35 -23.54 7.76
CA THR A 417 28.41 -23.34 6.65
C THR A 417 28.35 -24.58 5.77
N ASN A 418 27.24 -24.72 5.06
CA ASN A 418 26.94 -25.81 4.14
C ASN A 418 26.06 -25.31 2.98
N ASP A 419 25.71 -26.20 2.06
CA ASP A 419 24.88 -25.85 0.88
C ASP A 419 23.47 -25.33 1.25
N ASP A 420 22.98 -25.63 2.46
CA ASP A 420 21.69 -25.15 2.97
C ASP A 420 21.77 -23.78 3.67
N THR A 421 22.97 -23.20 3.77
CA THR A 421 23.19 -21.91 4.42
C THR A 421 22.62 -20.79 3.57
N ILE A 422 21.64 -20.07 4.10
CA ILE A 422 21.04 -18.92 3.43
C ILE A 422 21.98 -17.71 3.48
N ALA A 423 22.09 -17.01 2.35
CA ALA A 423 22.68 -15.68 2.26
C ALA A 423 21.61 -14.65 1.83
N ILE A 424 21.33 -13.69 2.71
CA ILE A 424 20.33 -12.62 2.52
C ILE A 424 20.71 -11.75 1.31
N THR A 425 21.99 -11.36 1.19
CA THR A 425 22.47 -10.57 0.06
C THR A 425 22.32 -11.30 -1.27
N LYS A 426 22.59 -12.61 -1.30
CA LYS A 426 22.40 -13.44 -2.50
C LYS A 426 20.92 -13.45 -2.92
N ILE A 427 20.00 -13.69 -1.98
CA ILE A 427 18.56 -13.66 -2.27
C ILE A 427 18.15 -12.31 -2.88
N MET A 428 18.56 -11.20 -2.26
CA MET A 428 18.23 -9.86 -2.78
C MET A 428 18.75 -9.65 -4.21
N ARG A 429 19.98 -10.05 -4.51
CA ARG A 429 20.54 -9.94 -5.87
C ARG A 429 19.84 -10.83 -6.88
N ASP A 430 19.45 -12.03 -6.50
CA ASP A 430 18.70 -12.93 -7.38
C ASP A 430 17.35 -12.29 -7.75
N ILE A 431 16.69 -11.61 -6.80
CA ILE A 431 15.50 -10.79 -7.08
C ILE A 431 15.82 -9.61 -8.01
N TRP A 432 16.93 -8.89 -7.80
CA TRP A 432 17.32 -7.81 -8.72
C TRP A 432 17.55 -8.31 -10.15
N LYS A 433 18.18 -9.48 -10.32
CA LYS A 433 18.33 -10.13 -11.62
C LYS A 433 16.98 -10.48 -12.24
N VAL A 434 16.02 -11.01 -11.45
CA VAL A 434 14.66 -11.27 -11.93
C VAL A 434 13.97 -9.99 -12.41
N ARG A 435 14.09 -8.90 -11.64
CA ARG A 435 13.51 -7.60 -12.00
C ARG A 435 14.05 -7.08 -13.33
N VAL A 436 15.36 -7.15 -13.54
CA VAL A 436 15.99 -6.73 -14.79
C VAL A 436 15.64 -7.68 -15.94
N ASN A 437 15.90 -8.98 -15.77
CA ASN A 437 15.87 -9.94 -16.87
C ASN A 437 14.46 -10.39 -17.26
N VAL A 438 13.53 -10.46 -16.28
CA VAL A 438 12.17 -10.96 -16.49
C VAL A 438 11.17 -9.81 -16.61
N CYS A 439 11.29 -8.79 -15.76
CA CYS A 439 10.34 -7.67 -15.73
C CYS A 439 10.75 -6.53 -16.66
N GLY A 440 12.00 -6.49 -17.13
CA GLY A 440 12.52 -5.45 -18.02
C GLY A 440 12.86 -4.15 -17.28
N GLU A 441 12.99 -4.20 -15.95
CA GLU A 441 13.39 -3.03 -15.16
C GLU A 441 14.81 -2.58 -15.53
N LYS A 442 15.03 -1.27 -15.55
CA LYS A 442 16.38 -0.75 -15.72
C LYS A 442 17.20 -1.02 -14.47
N GLU A 443 18.44 -1.48 -14.65
CA GLU A 443 19.37 -1.77 -13.55
C GLU A 443 19.51 -0.56 -12.59
N LYS A 444 19.59 0.65 -13.13
CA LYS A 444 19.65 1.89 -12.34
C LYS A 444 18.41 2.12 -11.47
N ALA A 445 17.22 1.72 -11.93
CA ALA A 445 15.96 1.88 -11.20
C ALA A 445 15.78 0.83 -10.10
N VAL A 446 16.28 -0.40 -10.31
CA VAL A 446 16.37 -1.42 -9.26
C VAL A 446 17.29 -0.94 -8.12
N GLY A 447 18.35 -0.21 -8.50
CA GLY A 447 19.29 0.43 -7.57
C GLY A 447 20.24 -0.54 -6.86
N GLY A 448 20.31 -1.80 -7.32
CA GLY A 448 21.27 -2.78 -6.84
C GLY A 448 22.71 -2.28 -6.96
N THR A 449 23.09 -1.69 -8.09
CA THR A 449 24.42 -1.11 -8.33
C THR A 449 24.74 0.02 -7.36
N ARG A 450 23.76 0.88 -7.05
CA ARG A 450 23.94 1.99 -6.10
C ARG A 450 24.20 1.47 -4.69
N ILE A 451 23.46 0.45 -4.27
CA ILE A 451 23.57 -0.12 -2.92
C ILE A 451 24.86 -0.90 -2.78
N TRP A 452 25.18 -1.74 -3.75
CA TRP A 452 26.41 -2.52 -3.74
C TRP A 452 27.65 -1.64 -3.84
N GLY A 453 27.61 -0.61 -4.70
CA GLY A 453 28.71 0.34 -4.85
C GLY A 453 28.93 1.25 -3.64
N ALA A 454 27.98 1.33 -2.72
CA ALA A 454 28.13 2.07 -1.46
C ALA A 454 28.82 1.25 -0.36
N MET A 455 29.00 -0.06 -0.54
CA MET A 455 29.62 -0.92 0.48
C MET A 455 31.13 -0.74 0.54
N GLY A 456 31.70 -0.90 1.74
CA GLY A 456 33.13 -0.87 1.98
C GLY A 456 33.86 -1.99 1.23
N ARG A 457 35.06 -1.69 0.70
CA ARG A 457 35.85 -2.67 -0.06
C ARG A 457 36.16 -3.93 0.74
N GLU A 458 36.35 -3.80 2.05
CA GLU A 458 36.61 -4.93 2.95
C GLU A 458 35.41 -5.88 3.04
N ILE A 459 34.19 -5.33 3.10
CA ILE A 459 32.95 -6.12 3.11
C ILE A 459 32.74 -6.81 1.77
N VAL A 460 32.98 -6.12 0.66
CA VAL A 460 32.92 -6.73 -0.68
C VAL A 460 33.92 -7.88 -0.82
N ALA A 461 35.18 -7.68 -0.40
CA ALA A 461 36.20 -8.73 -0.46
C ALA A 461 35.84 -9.93 0.43
N ALA A 462 35.23 -9.71 1.60
CA ALA A 462 34.75 -10.79 2.46
C ALA A 462 33.60 -11.58 1.80
N LEU A 463 32.67 -10.90 1.12
CA LEU A 463 31.62 -11.56 0.35
C LEU A 463 32.21 -12.36 -0.83
N GLU A 464 33.21 -11.82 -1.53
CA GLU A 464 33.91 -12.53 -2.61
C GLU A 464 34.57 -13.82 -2.10
N ALA A 465 35.24 -13.76 -0.95
CA ALA A 465 35.88 -14.91 -0.32
C ALA A 465 34.88 -16.00 0.07
N ASP A 466 33.66 -15.61 0.47
CA ASP A 466 32.57 -16.53 0.79
C ASP A 466 31.78 -17.00 -0.45
N GLY A 467 32.15 -16.59 -1.67
CA GLY A 467 31.42 -16.91 -2.90
C GLY A 467 30.07 -16.20 -3.02
N LEU A 468 29.90 -15.11 -2.28
CA LEU A 468 28.69 -14.32 -2.14
C LEU A 468 28.78 -12.96 -2.83
N ALA A 469 29.72 -12.68 -3.74
CA ALA A 469 29.82 -11.39 -4.46
C ALA A 469 29.20 -11.41 -5.86
#